data_AF-A0A202DMP6-F1
#
_entry.id   AF-A0A202DMP6-F1
#
_cell.length_a   1.000
_cell.length_b   1.000
_cell.length_c   1.000
_cell.angle_alpha   90.00
_cell.angle_beta   90.00
_cell.angle_gamma   90.00
#
_symmetry.space_group_name_H-M   'P 1'
#
loop_
_entity.id
_entity.type
_entity.pdbx_description
1 polymer ?
#
loop_
_entity_poly.entity_id
_entity_poly.type
_entity_poly.pdbx_seq_one_letter_code
_entity_poly.pdbx_strand_id
1 'polypeptide(L)'
;MNRFILSGLLFGFSFMINGCSVNESEVNVINASFSGTWKTVSESDNKTDKVTVNRISSDGKRFRFETYSEGGSFNSNMNQLFVFDGEYLHASQGYSSEFLGNSQPIEGSESRKLSKAEIEKMKIWVPKLPGSTKKGPGETILGRETVIYEIEQPIIASFVDKSEFWIDKETGLILRKKTEQMSKRAQKVVRTELMECIELNVGPVDESAFSG
;
A
#
# COMPACT_ATOMS: atom_id res chain seq x y z
N MET A 1 -8.12 -35.71 -64.77
CA MET A 1 -9.24 -34.78 -64.47
C MET A 1 -9.70 -35.05 -63.03
N ASN A 2 -10.18 -34.00 -62.32
CA ASN A 2 -11.10 -34.00 -61.16
C ASN A 2 -10.95 -35.08 -60.07
N ARG A 3 -10.62 -34.81 -58.78
CA ARG A 3 -11.17 -33.89 -57.74
C ARG A 3 -11.92 -34.68 -56.66
N PHE A 4 -11.74 -34.25 -55.39
CA PHE A 4 -12.55 -34.49 -54.17
C PHE A 4 -12.43 -35.89 -53.48
N ILE A 5 -12.60 -36.06 -52.14
CA ILE A 5 -12.80 -35.07 -51.05
C ILE A 5 -12.21 -35.49 -49.66
N LEU A 6 -11.80 -34.45 -48.90
CA LEU A 6 -11.66 -34.22 -47.46
C LEU A 6 -12.19 -35.26 -46.41
N SER A 7 -11.34 -35.65 -45.44
CA SER A 7 -11.57 -35.86 -43.99
C SER A 7 -10.40 -36.68 -43.40
N GLY A 8 -9.87 -36.47 -42.19
CA GLY A 8 -10.28 -35.59 -41.10
C GLY A 8 -10.16 -36.35 -39.77
N LEU A 9 -9.00 -36.30 -39.11
CA LEU A 9 -8.83 -36.89 -37.77
C LEU A 9 -7.80 -36.10 -36.95
N LEU A 10 -8.29 -35.38 -35.95
CA LEU A 10 -7.44 -34.73 -34.95
C LEU A 10 -6.89 -35.80 -33.99
N PHE A 11 -5.62 -35.69 -33.64
CA PHE A 11 -5.12 -36.17 -32.35
C PHE A 11 -4.53 -34.99 -31.58
N GLY A 12 -5.30 -34.48 -30.62
CA GLY A 12 -4.82 -33.46 -29.71
C GLY A 12 -3.86 -34.07 -28.69
N PHE A 13 -2.63 -33.58 -28.65
CA PHE A 13 -1.76 -33.81 -27.49
C PHE A 13 -2.17 -32.83 -26.39
N SER A 14 -2.70 -33.39 -25.30
CA SER A 14 -3.06 -32.63 -24.11
C SER A 14 -1.82 -31.96 -23.50
N PHE A 15 -1.74 -30.64 -23.59
CA PHE A 15 -0.88 -29.88 -22.70
C PHE A 15 -1.43 -30.02 -21.28
N MET A 16 -0.72 -30.78 -20.43
CA MET A 16 -0.95 -30.71 -19.00
C MET A 16 -0.51 -29.32 -18.51
N ILE A 17 -1.49 -28.44 -18.34
CA ILE A 17 -1.28 -27.17 -17.67
C ILE A 17 -1.02 -27.51 -16.20
N ASN A 18 0.25 -27.41 -15.77
CA ASN A 18 0.61 -27.47 -14.36
C ASN A 18 0.02 -26.23 -13.67
N GLY A 19 -1.24 -26.36 -13.24
CA GLY A 19 -1.92 -25.40 -12.39
C GLY A 19 -1.32 -25.42 -10.99
N CYS A 20 -0.14 -24.81 -10.84
CA CYS A 20 0.31 -24.36 -9.53
C CYS A 20 -0.65 -23.27 -9.06
N SER A 21 -1.70 -23.71 -8.36
CA SER A 21 -2.56 -22.85 -7.54
C SER A 21 -1.67 -21.96 -6.69
N VAL A 22 -1.67 -20.66 -6.97
CA VAL A 22 -1.00 -19.68 -6.12
C VAL A 22 -1.74 -19.72 -4.79
N ASN A 23 -1.07 -20.23 -3.74
CA ASN A 23 -1.57 -20.10 -2.39
C ASN A 23 -1.58 -18.61 -2.04
N GLU A 24 -2.75 -17.99 -2.21
CA GLU A 24 -3.03 -16.66 -1.70
C GLU A 24 -2.81 -16.72 -0.19
N SER A 25 -1.74 -16.09 0.28
CA SER A 25 -1.36 -16.13 1.69
C SER A 25 -2.34 -15.21 2.42
N GLU A 26 -3.41 -15.78 2.95
CA GLU A 26 -4.43 -15.07 3.74
C GLU A 26 -3.80 -14.43 4.99
N VAL A 27 -3.23 -13.25 4.80
CA VAL A 27 -3.18 -12.26 5.88
C VAL A 27 -4.62 -11.81 6.06
N ASN A 28 -5.23 -12.30 7.14
CA ASN A 28 -6.59 -11.97 7.48
C ASN A 28 -6.60 -10.54 8.03
N VAL A 29 -6.66 -9.55 7.11
CA VAL A 29 -6.73 -8.13 7.45
C VAL A 29 -8.09 -7.90 8.09
N ILE A 30 -8.09 -7.83 9.41
CA ILE A 30 -9.28 -7.49 10.17
C ILE A 30 -9.62 -6.03 9.82
N ASN A 31 -10.90 -5.77 9.56
CA ASN A 31 -11.44 -4.41 9.44
C ASN A 31 -11.42 -3.72 10.80
N ALA A 32 -10.21 -3.51 11.32
CA ALA A 32 -9.96 -2.91 12.61
C ALA A 32 -10.23 -1.41 12.54
N SER A 33 -10.88 -0.89 13.57
CA SER A 33 -10.89 0.54 13.82
C SER A 33 -9.53 0.94 14.40
N PHE A 34 -8.89 1.96 13.84
CA PHE A 34 -7.61 2.46 14.33
C PHE A 34 -7.35 3.91 13.88
N SER A 35 -6.48 4.59 14.61
CA SER A 35 -5.77 5.79 14.14
C SER A 35 -4.26 5.61 14.30
N GLY A 36 -3.45 6.25 13.46
CA GLY A 36 -2.00 6.14 13.55
C GLY A 36 -1.25 7.00 12.55
N THR A 37 0.07 7.06 12.73
CA THR A 37 0.99 7.89 11.96
C THR A 37 2.10 7.01 11.36
N TRP A 38 2.28 7.08 10.05
CA TRP A 38 3.33 6.39 9.29
C TRP A 38 4.32 7.39 8.70
N LYS A 39 5.61 7.19 8.95
CA LYS A 39 6.69 7.97 8.37
C LYS A 39 7.37 7.19 7.26
N THR A 40 7.44 7.78 6.07
CA THR A 40 8.14 7.23 4.91
C THR A 40 9.39 8.06 4.60
N VAL A 41 10.55 7.42 4.62
CA VAL A 41 11.83 8.00 4.21
C VAL A 41 12.24 7.36 2.88
N SER A 42 12.45 8.17 1.85
CA SER A 42 13.07 7.76 0.57
C SER A 42 14.53 8.21 0.54
N GLU A 43 15.42 7.31 0.13
CA GLU A 43 16.85 7.56 0.02
C GLU A 43 17.42 7.03 -1.31
N SER A 44 18.25 7.84 -1.98
CA SER A 44 19.00 7.45 -3.19
C SER A 44 20.48 7.77 -3.01
N ASP A 45 21.37 6.85 -3.42
CA ASP A 45 22.83 6.95 -3.24
C ASP A 45 23.26 7.47 -1.83
N ASN A 46 22.59 6.96 -0.77
CA ASN A 46 22.78 7.31 0.65
C ASN A 46 22.48 8.78 1.02
N LYS A 47 21.57 9.43 0.28
CA LYS A 47 21.02 10.75 0.63
C LYS A 47 19.51 10.64 0.79
N THR A 48 18.96 11.29 1.81
CA THR A 48 17.51 11.41 1.99
C THR A 48 16.94 12.32 0.91
N ASP A 49 16.12 11.77 0.02
CA ASP A 49 15.46 12.51 -1.07
C ASP A 49 14.18 13.18 -0.59
N LYS A 50 13.40 12.46 0.24
CA LYS A 50 12.08 12.87 0.70
C LYS A 50 11.72 12.20 2.02
N VAL A 51 11.16 12.96 2.94
CA VAL A 51 10.42 12.44 4.10
C VAL A 51 8.95 12.79 3.93
N THR A 52 8.07 11.80 4.01
CA THR A 52 6.62 11.95 3.97
C THR A 52 6.04 11.40 5.26
N VAL A 53 5.08 12.09 5.87
CA VAL A 53 4.31 11.59 7.00
C VAL A 53 2.87 11.45 6.59
N ASN A 54 2.28 10.30 6.93
CA ASN A 54 0.90 9.97 6.63
C ASN A 54 0.14 9.74 7.94
N ARG A 55 -0.89 10.54 8.22
CA ARG A 55 -1.81 10.30 9.34
C ARG A 55 -3.05 9.61 8.81
N ILE A 56 -3.46 8.56 9.49
CA ILE A 56 -4.49 7.64 9.01
C ILE A 56 -5.48 7.41 10.14
N SER A 57 -6.77 7.44 9.83
CA SER A 57 -7.83 6.99 10.72
C SER A 57 -8.83 6.17 9.90
N SER A 58 -9.26 5.02 10.40
CA SER A 58 -10.22 4.16 9.71
C SER A 58 -11.07 3.41 10.71
N ASP A 59 -12.34 3.18 10.37
CA ASP A 59 -13.25 2.27 11.09
C ASP A 59 -13.38 0.90 10.37
N GLY A 60 -12.50 0.64 9.40
CA GLY A 60 -12.53 -0.52 8.49
C GLY A 60 -13.36 -0.30 7.22
N LYS A 61 -14.37 0.59 7.22
CA LYS A 61 -15.20 0.91 6.03
C LYS A 61 -14.81 2.26 5.43
N ARG A 62 -14.69 3.27 6.28
CA ARG A 62 -14.33 4.65 6.01
C ARG A 62 -12.87 4.88 6.32
N PHE A 63 -12.29 5.92 5.75
CA PHE A 63 -10.94 6.34 6.13
C PHE A 63 -10.73 7.84 5.95
N ARG A 64 -9.91 8.40 6.82
CA ARG A 64 -9.23 9.69 6.66
C ARG A 64 -7.76 9.40 6.43
N PHE A 65 -7.19 9.98 5.38
CA PHE A 65 -5.79 9.85 5.01
C PHE A 65 -5.23 11.24 4.70
N GLU A 66 -4.31 11.68 5.55
CA GLU A 66 -3.60 12.95 5.42
C GLU A 66 -2.14 12.65 5.09
N THR A 67 -1.55 13.37 4.13
CA THR A 67 -0.12 13.25 3.79
C THR A 67 0.53 14.64 3.73
N TYR A 68 1.70 14.77 4.34
CA TYR A 68 2.54 15.97 4.30
C TYR A 68 4.03 15.60 4.21
N SER A 69 4.86 16.53 3.73
CA SER A 69 6.31 16.31 3.62
C SER A 69 7.08 17.04 4.72
N GLU A 70 8.06 16.38 5.33
CA GLU A 70 8.96 17.00 6.30
C GLU A 70 10.27 17.44 5.61
N GLY A 71 10.68 18.69 5.81
CA GLY A 71 12.06 19.16 5.59
C GLY A 71 12.66 18.98 4.20
N GLY A 72 12.20 19.75 3.21
CA GLY A 72 12.81 19.79 1.87
C GLY A 72 12.67 21.16 1.20
N SER A 73 13.78 21.70 0.68
CA SER A 73 13.80 22.99 -0.02
C SER A 73 13.35 22.85 -1.48
N PHE A 74 12.58 23.83 -1.99
CA PHE A 74 12.15 23.94 -3.40
C PHE A 74 11.34 22.77 -3.99
N ASN A 75 10.24 22.38 -3.34
CA ASN A 75 8.93 22.45 -3.99
C ASN A 75 7.80 22.38 -2.95
N SER A 76 6.89 23.34 -2.99
CA SER A 76 5.86 23.56 -1.97
C SER A 76 4.91 22.38 -1.83
N ASN A 77 5.01 21.72 -0.68
CA ASN A 77 3.95 21.03 0.07
C ASN A 77 2.54 21.17 -0.51
N MET A 78 2.14 20.27 -1.41
CA MET A 78 0.74 19.89 -1.50
C MET A 78 0.51 18.84 -0.42
N ASN A 79 0.20 19.29 0.80
CA ASN A 79 -0.44 18.43 1.78
C ASN A 79 -1.74 17.93 1.15
N GLN A 80 -2.01 16.63 1.19
CA GLN A 80 -3.22 16.06 0.58
C GLN A 80 -4.07 15.42 1.66
N LEU A 81 -5.34 15.81 1.70
CA LEU A 81 -6.35 15.24 2.59
C LEU A 81 -7.34 14.47 1.73
N PHE A 82 -7.60 13.24 2.16
CA PHE A 82 -8.53 12.32 1.54
C PHE A 82 -9.46 11.77 2.62
N VAL A 83 -10.76 12.05 2.52
CA VAL A 83 -11.79 11.48 3.38
C VAL A 83 -12.72 10.63 2.53
N PHE A 84 -12.79 9.34 2.82
CA PHE A 84 -13.78 8.43 2.25
C PHE A 84 -14.89 8.19 3.28
N ASP A 85 -16.06 8.76 3.03
CA ASP A 85 -17.23 8.77 3.92
C ASP A 85 -18.03 7.44 3.90
N GLY A 86 -17.69 6.54 2.98
CA GLY A 86 -18.38 5.27 2.72
C GLY A 86 -19.02 5.18 1.34
N GLU A 87 -19.26 6.30 0.67
CA GLU A 87 -19.80 6.39 -0.70
C GLU A 87 -18.95 7.30 -1.62
N TYR A 88 -18.46 8.42 -1.11
CA TYR A 88 -17.66 9.43 -1.82
C TYR A 88 -16.27 9.57 -1.20
N LEU A 89 -15.30 9.86 -2.05
CA LEU A 89 -14.01 10.40 -1.67
C LEU A 89 -14.07 11.93 -1.83
N HIS A 90 -13.84 12.63 -0.73
CA HIS A 90 -13.57 14.07 -0.68
C HIS A 90 -12.06 14.27 -0.67
N ALA A 91 -11.54 15.07 -1.59
CA ALA A 91 -10.10 15.31 -1.73
C ALA A 91 -9.79 16.81 -1.72
N SER A 92 -8.73 17.20 -1.00
CA SER A 92 -8.16 18.56 -1.04
C SER A 92 -6.64 18.52 -1.09
N GLN A 93 -6.04 19.53 -1.73
CA GLN A 93 -4.60 19.65 -1.96
C GLN A 93 -4.13 21.05 -1.54
N GLY A 94 -2.96 21.13 -0.89
CA GLY A 94 -2.36 22.39 -0.46
C GLY A 94 -2.96 22.99 0.82
N TYR A 95 -3.66 22.18 1.63
CA TYR A 95 -4.17 22.64 2.93
C TYR A 95 -3.04 22.89 3.94
N SER A 96 -3.24 23.83 4.87
CA SER A 96 -2.27 24.04 5.96
C SER A 96 -2.40 22.94 7.02
N SER A 97 -1.31 22.22 7.27
CA SER A 97 -1.23 21.17 8.30
C SER A 97 -1.35 21.69 9.74
N GLU A 98 -1.30 23.01 9.93
CA GLU A 98 -1.48 23.65 11.25
C GLU A 98 -2.96 23.73 11.68
N PHE A 99 -3.91 23.50 10.76
CA PHE A 99 -5.34 23.81 10.99
C PHE A 99 -6.26 22.61 11.25
N LEU A 100 -5.81 21.37 11.04
CA LEU A 100 -6.68 20.20 11.15
C LEU A 100 -6.46 19.42 12.44
N GLY A 101 -7.22 19.81 13.47
CA GLY A 101 -7.87 18.81 14.32
C GLY A 101 -8.92 18.04 13.52
N ASN A 102 -9.38 16.90 14.07
CA ASN A 102 -10.16 15.86 13.37
C ASN A 102 -11.58 16.27 12.90
N SER A 103 -11.91 17.56 12.73
CA SER A 103 -13.31 18.02 12.79
C SER A 103 -13.68 19.26 11.95
N GLN A 104 -12.85 19.69 10.98
CA GLN A 104 -13.24 20.78 10.06
C GLN A 104 -13.62 20.26 8.66
N PRO A 105 -14.73 20.73 8.07
CA PRO A 105 -15.11 20.44 6.69
C PRO A 105 -14.04 20.90 5.70
N ILE A 106 -13.95 20.22 4.57
CA ILE A 106 -12.92 20.46 3.58
C ILE A 106 -13.41 21.51 2.57
N GLU A 107 -13.23 22.79 2.91
CA GLU A 107 -13.51 23.89 1.98
C GLU A 107 -12.74 23.69 0.66
N GLY A 108 -13.47 23.73 -0.46
CA GLY A 108 -12.91 23.50 -1.79
C GLY A 108 -12.62 22.04 -2.16
N SER A 109 -13.12 21.05 -1.42
CA SER A 109 -12.94 19.64 -1.78
C SER A 109 -13.62 19.23 -3.08
N GLU A 110 -12.92 18.45 -3.89
CA GLU A 110 -13.53 17.68 -4.98
C GLU A 110 -14.09 16.38 -4.42
N SER A 111 -15.38 16.14 -4.64
CA SER A 111 -16.09 14.93 -4.19
C SER A 111 -16.36 14.01 -5.37
N ARG A 112 -15.92 12.75 -5.31
CA ARG A 112 -16.17 11.74 -6.36
C ARG A 112 -16.41 10.35 -5.81
N LYS A 113 -17.21 9.54 -6.52
CA LYS A 113 -17.32 8.10 -6.23
C LYS A 113 -16.04 7.37 -6.63
N LEU A 114 -15.70 6.34 -5.86
CA LEU A 114 -14.61 5.41 -6.14
C LEU A 114 -15.14 4.01 -6.47
N SER A 115 -14.45 3.30 -7.34
CA SER A 115 -14.58 1.85 -7.41
C SER A 115 -13.93 1.17 -6.19
N LYS A 116 -14.37 -0.04 -5.84
CA LYS A 116 -13.73 -0.86 -4.79
C LYS A 116 -12.22 -1.02 -5.02
N ALA A 117 -11.79 -1.16 -6.28
CA ALA A 117 -10.38 -1.29 -6.64
C ALA A 117 -9.56 0.00 -6.40
N GLU A 118 -10.16 1.18 -6.50
CA GLU A 118 -9.52 2.45 -6.11
C GLU A 118 -9.42 2.59 -4.59
N ILE A 119 -10.50 2.27 -3.87
CA ILE A 119 -10.52 2.27 -2.39
C ILE A 119 -9.39 1.40 -1.85
N GLU A 120 -9.29 0.15 -2.31
CA GLU A 120 -8.22 -0.75 -1.85
C GLU A 120 -6.83 -0.28 -2.30
N LYS A 121 -6.68 0.43 -3.43
CA LYS A 121 -5.39 1.03 -3.83
C LYS A 121 -4.93 2.10 -2.84
N MET A 122 -5.83 2.94 -2.31
CA MET A 122 -5.51 4.02 -1.36
C MET A 122 -5.08 3.53 0.02
N LYS A 123 -5.52 2.33 0.45
CA LYS A 123 -5.12 1.75 1.74
C LYS A 123 -3.65 1.32 1.73
N ILE A 124 -2.74 2.21 2.11
CA ILE A 124 -1.28 1.92 2.20
C ILE A 124 -0.92 1.04 3.42
N TRP A 125 -1.79 1.03 4.43
CA TRP A 125 -1.67 0.21 5.65
C TRP A 125 -2.13 -1.23 5.46
N VAL A 126 -2.85 -1.53 4.38
CA VAL A 126 -3.33 -2.87 4.04
C VAL A 126 -2.31 -3.59 3.16
N PRO A 127 -1.81 -4.76 3.57
CA PRO A 127 -0.79 -5.50 2.85
C PRO A 127 -1.33 -6.09 1.55
N LYS A 128 -0.63 -5.78 0.44
CA LYS A 128 -0.90 -6.30 -0.90
C LYS A 128 0.20 -7.29 -1.24
N LEU A 129 -0.09 -8.59 -1.06
CA LEU A 129 0.93 -9.64 -1.01
C LEU A 129 0.90 -10.68 -2.16
N PRO A 130 0.62 -10.32 -3.43
CA PRO A 130 0.58 -11.29 -4.52
C PRO A 130 1.98 -11.90 -4.72
N GLY A 131 2.06 -13.23 -4.63
CA GLY A 131 3.32 -13.97 -4.76
C GLY A 131 4.30 -13.80 -3.59
N SER A 132 3.85 -13.32 -2.43
CA SER A 132 4.74 -13.16 -1.26
C SER A 132 5.19 -14.48 -0.65
N THR A 133 6.34 -14.45 0.01
CA THR A 133 6.84 -15.54 0.86
C THR A 133 6.86 -15.10 2.32
N LYS A 134 6.13 -15.81 3.18
CA LYS A 134 6.19 -15.63 4.63
C LYS A 134 7.56 -16.09 5.14
N LYS A 135 8.34 -15.17 5.73
CA LYS A 135 9.69 -15.46 6.27
C LYS A 135 9.67 -16.02 7.69
N GLY A 136 8.70 -15.62 8.50
CA GLY A 136 8.58 -16.04 9.90
C GLY A 136 8.11 -14.92 10.82
N PRO A 137 8.32 -15.05 12.15
CA PRO A 137 8.12 -13.97 13.09
C PRO A 137 8.98 -12.76 12.73
N GLY A 138 8.42 -11.55 12.89
CA GLY A 138 9.17 -10.31 12.86
C GLY A 138 9.47 -9.77 14.26
N GLU A 139 10.07 -8.60 14.31
CA GLU A 139 10.28 -7.88 15.57
C GLU A 139 8.97 -7.31 16.15
N THR A 140 9.01 -6.90 17.40
CA THR A 140 7.90 -6.19 18.05
C THR A 140 7.97 -4.71 17.71
N ILE A 141 6.92 -4.16 17.07
CA ILE A 141 6.83 -2.74 16.68
C ILE A 141 5.66 -2.12 17.43
N LEU A 142 5.90 -0.99 18.12
CA LEU A 142 4.92 -0.33 19.01
C LEU A 142 4.27 -1.29 20.04
N GLY A 143 5.03 -2.26 20.54
CA GLY A 143 4.53 -3.29 21.47
C GLY A 143 3.71 -4.42 20.84
N ARG A 144 3.56 -4.44 19.50
CA ARG A 144 2.75 -5.42 18.76
C ARG A 144 3.63 -6.43 18.05
N GLU A 145 3.30 -7.72 18.14
CA GLU A 145 4.05 -8.78 17.47
C GLU A 145 3.81 -8.77 15.96
N THR A 146 4.86 -8.93 15.16
CA THR A 146 4.74 -8.94 13.69
C THR A 146 5.09 -10.29 13.05
N VAL A 147 4.71 -10.43 11.78
CA VAL A 147 5.16 -11.48 10.86
C VAL A 147 5.79 -10.81 9.65
N ILE A 148 6.94 -11.33 9.22
CA ILE A 148 7.64 -10.83 8.02
C ILE A 148 7.16 -11.58 6.78
N TYR A 149 6.80 -10.82 5.76
CA TYR A 149 6.56 -11.28 4.39
C TYR A 149 7.54 -10.58 3.43
N GLU A 150 8.05 -11.31 2.46
CA GLU A 150 8.94 -10.79 1.41
C GLU A 150 8.29 -10.93 0.04
N ILE A 151 8.46 -9.94 -0.82
CA ILE A 151 8.03 -9.90 -2.21
C ILE A 151 9.21 -9.45 -3.06
N GLU A 152 9.43 -10.12 -4.19
CA GLU A 152 10.33 -9.66 -5.25
C GLU A 152 9.53 -9.43 -6.53
N GLN A 153 9.57 -8.22 -7.08
CA GLN A 153 8.81 -7.86 -8.29
C GLN A 153 9.69 -7.15 -9.32
N PRO A 154 9.67 -7.56 -10.61
CA PRO A 154 10.35 -6.83 -11.67
C PRO A 154 9.59 -5.54 -12.00
N ILE A 155 10.26 -4.39 -11.92
CA ILE A 155 9.67 -3.09 -12.28
C ILE A 155 9.73 -2.91 -13.80
N ILE A 156 10.96 -3.03 -14.33
CA ILE A 156 11.29 -3.05 -15.75
C ILE A 156 12.45 -4.04 -15.97
N ALA A 157 12.83 -4.30 -17.22
CA ALA A 157 13.85 -5.31 -17.55
C ALA A 157 15.14 -5.22 -16.69
N SER A 158 15.59 -4.00 -16.37
CA SER A 158 16.82 -3.68 -15.63
C SER A 158 16.68 -3.52 -14.12
N PHE A 159 15.48 -3.51 -13.55
CA PHE A 159 15.26 -3.26 -12.11
C PHE A 159 14.29 -4.26 -11.47
N VAL A 160 14.51 -4.51 -10.18
CA VAL A 160 13.66 -5.31 -9.29
C VAL A 160 13.44 -4.52 -8.02
N ASP A 161 12.20 -4.50 -7.53
CA ASP A 161 11.92 -4.11 -6.15
C ASP A 161 11.90 -5.37 -5.28
N LYS A 162 12.73 -5.36 -4.23
CA LYS A 162 12.61 -6.27 -3.10
C LYS A 162 11.87 -5.55 -1.98
N SER A 163 10.70 -6.05 -1.58
CA SER A 163 9.91 -5.49 -0.49
C SER A 163 9.80 -6.46 0.68
N GLU A 164 10.09 -5.99 1.89
CA GLU A 164 9.88 -6.69 3.15
C GLU A 164 8.79 -5.96 3.96
N PHE A 165 7.82 -6.71 4.46
CA PHE A 165 6.66 -6.20 5.20
C PHE A 165 6.58 -6.83 6.59
N TRP A 166 6.57 -6.01 7.63
CA TRP A 166 6.28 -6.39 9.00
C TRP A 166 4.81 -6.10 9.27
N ILE A 167 4.04 -7.17 9.41
CA ILE A 167 2.58 -7.12 9.51
C ILE A 167 2.17 -7.50 10.92
N ASP A 168 1.36 -6.68 11.59
CA ASP A 168 0.77 -6.97 12.90
C ASP A 168 -0.03 -8.28 12.85
N LYS A 169 0.27 -9.21 13.76
CA LYS A 169 -0.45 -10.48 13.89
C LYS A 169 -1.93 -10.31 14.24
N GLU A 170 -2.27 -9.27 14.99
CA GLU A 170 -3.62 -9.08 15.54
C GLU A 170 -4.55 -8.32 14.60
N THR A 171 -4.06 -7.32 13.85
CA THR A 171 -4.89 -6.48 12.96
C THR A 171 -4.65 -6.74 11.48
N GLY A 172 -3.51 -7.32 11.10
CA GLY A 172 -3.08 -7.42 9.71
C GLY A 172 -2.57 -6.11 9.10
N LEU A 173 -2.36 -5.05 9.90
CA LEU A 173 -1.82 -3.78 9.45
C LEU A 173 -0.31 -3.88 9.15
N ILE A 174 0.16 -3.18 8.12
CA ILE A 174 1.59 -2.97 7.89
C ILE A 174 2.14 -2.01 8.95
N LEU A 175 2.97 -2.50 9.86
CA LEU A 175 3.68 -1.67 10.84
C LEU A 175 5.02 -1.17 10.30
N ARG A 176 5.68 -1.93 9.41
CA ARG A 176 6.85 -1.47 8.65
C ARG A 176 6.87 -2.08 7.26
N LYS A 177 7.30 -1.31 6.26
CA LYS A 177 7.65 -1.77 4.92
C LYS A 177 9.02 -1.22 4.55
N LYS A 178 9.94 -2.09 4.14
CA LYS A 178 11.20 -1.71 3.51
C LYS A 178 11.15 -2.11 2.03
N THR A 179 11.46 -1.18 1.14
CA THR A 179 11.56 -1.42 -0.31
C THR A 179 12.96 -1.09 -0.77
N GLU A 180 13.64 -2.03 -1.41
CA GLU A 180 14.96 -1.83 -2.02
C GLU A 180 14.84 -2.01 -3.53
N GLN A 181 15.04 -0.93 -4.28
CA GLN A 181 15.12 -0.97 -5.74
C GLN A 181 16.54 -1.38 -6.15
N MET A 182 16.68 -2.57 -6.71
CA MET A 182 17.95 -3.14 -7.17
C MET A 182 18.12 -3.00 -8.69
N SER A 183 19.29 -2.52 -9.13
CA SER A 183 19.69 -2.58 -10.53
C SER A 183 20.27 -3.94 -10.86
N LYS A 184 19.63 -4.71 -11.75
CA LYS A 184 20.13 -6.03 -12.18
C LYS A 184 21.50 -5.94 -12.87
N ARG A 185 21.77 -4.84 -13.60
CA ARG A 185 23.03 -4.65 -14.33
C ARG A 185 24.19 -4.30 -13.41
N ALA A 186 23.96 -3.44 -12.42
CA ALA A 186 25.00 -2.99 -11.50
C ALA A 186 25.08 -3.83 -10.21
N GLN A 187 24.13 -4.76 -10.02
CA GLN A 187 23.99 -5.61 -8.82
C GLN A 187 24.03 -4.82 -7.50
N LYS A 188 23.51 -3.58 -7.51
CA LYS A 188 23.43 -2.70 -6.36
C LYS A 188 22.01 -2.19 -6.12
N VAL A 189 21.69 -1.92 -4.86
CA VAL A 189 20.56 -1.06 -4.48
C VAL A 189 20.84 0.35 -5.02
N VAL A 190 19.85 0.96 -5.67
CA VAL A 190 19.91 2.34 -6.17
C VAL A 190 19.04 3.29 -5.37
N ARG A 191 17.97 2.77 -4.75
CA ARG A 191 17.02 3.52 -3.94
C ARG A 191 16.46 2.62 -2.85
N THR A 192 16.27 3.19 -1.66
CA THR A 192 15.59 2.56 -0.52
C THR A 192 14.38 3.40 -0.15
N GLU A 193 13.27 2.76 0.19
CA GLU A 193 12.10 3.40 0.79
C GLU A 193 11.71 2.64 2.06
N LEU A 194 11.80 3.30 3.20
CA LEU A 194 11.39 2.77 4.50
C LEU A 194 10.14 3.50 4.97
N MET A 195 9.02 2.78 5.07
CA MET A 195 7.79 3.24 5.71
C MET A 195 7.64 2.55 7.07
N GLU A 196 7.46 3.31 8.13
CA GLU A 196 7.34 2.81 9.50
C GLU A 196 6.21 3.50 10.26
N CYS A 197 5.40 2.70 10.97
CA CYS A 197 4.38 3.17 11.90
C CYS A 197 5.08 3.68 13.16
N ILE A 198 4.95 4.98 13.44
CA ILE A 198 5.57 5.65 14.60
C ILE A 198 4.57 5.89 15.74
N GLU A 199 3.28 5.77 15.45
CA GLU A 199 2.17 5.93 16.40
C GLU A 199 0.99 5.08 15.93
N LEU A 200 0.36 4.34 16.83
CA LEU A 200 -0.83 3.53 16.53
C LEU A 200 -1.72 3.42 17.77
N ASN A 201 -3.01 3.69 17.58
CA ASN A 201 -4.07 3.46 18.54
C ASN A 201 -5.13 2.57 17.87
N VAL A 202 -5.28 1.34 18.36
CA VAL A 202 -6.27 0.37 17.85
C VAL A 202 -7.51 0.47 18.73
N GLY A 203 -8.65 0.84 18.13
CA GLY A 203 -9.89 1.12 18.85
C GLY A 203 -10.83 2.02 18.04
N PRO A 204 -12.03 2.33 18.58
CA PRO A 204 -13.01 3.19 17.92
C PRO A 204 -12.40 4.55 17.52
N VAL A 205 -12.68 4.96 16.28
CA VAL A 205 -12.35 6.29 15.75
C VAL A 205 -13.57 7.20 15.91
N ASP A 206 -13.35 8.48 16.21
CA ASP A 206 -14.40 9.49 16.30
C ASP A 206 -15.07 9.69 14.92
N GLU A 207 -16.40 9.74 14.88
CA GLU A 207 -17.20 9.98 13.68
C GLU A 207 -16.80 11.26 12.93
N SER A 208 -16.34 12.30 13.66
CA SER A 208 -15.87 13.56 13.08
C SER A 208 -14.67 13.38 12.13
N ALA A 209 -13.87 12.32 12.29
CA ALA A 209 -12.77 12.04 11.37
C ALA A 209 -13.24 11.81 9.91
N PHE A 210 -14.50 11.42 9.73
CA PHE A 210 -15.09 11.06 8.44
C PHE A 210 -16.09 12.10 7.88
N SER A 211 -16.30 13.23 8.55
CA SER A 211 -17.06 14.35 7.98
C SER A 211 -16.19 15.11 6.97
N GLY A 212 -16.60 15.10 5.70
CA GLY A 212 -16.05 15.94 4.63
C GLY A 212 -16.69 17.33 4.58
#